data_AF-A0A923IHY7-F1
#
_entry.id   AF-A0A923IHY7-F1
#
_cell.length_a   1.000
_cell.length_b   1.000
_cell.length_c   1.000
_cell.angle_alpha   90.00
_cell.angle_beta   90.00
_cell.angle_gamma   90.00
#
_symmetry.space_group_name_H-M   'P 1'
#
loop_
_entity.id
_entity.type
_entity.pdbx_description
1 polymer ?
#
loop_
_entity_poly.entity_id
_entity_poly.type
_entity_poly.pdbx_seq_one_letter_code
_entity_poly.pdbx_strand_id
1 'polypeptide(L)'
;MIERFDAPEWVQDAVFYQIFPERFANGDPGNDPAWVLPWGTPPTPLTFMGGDLQGILDHLPYLHELGINAIYTTPIFAARPTISMTPAITSRSIQPLATWSCSSAW
;
A
#
# COMPACT_ATOMS: atom_id res chain seq x y z
N MET A 1 32.23 -23.08 8.63
CA MET A 1 30.99 -23.60 8.01
C MET A 1 30.26 -22.40 7.46
N ILE A 2 30.13 -22.27 6.14
CA ILE A 2 29.40 -21.17 5.51
C ILE A 2 27.98 -21.69 5.31
N GLU A 3 27.03 -21.16 6.07
CA GLU A 3 25.60 -21.43 5.89
C GLU A 3 25.19 -20.95 4.50
N ARG A 4 24.68 -21.86 3.67
CA ARG A 4 24.21 -21.55 2.32
C ARG A 4 22.82 -20.94 2.44
N PHE A 5 22.65 -19.72 1.92
CA PHE A 5 21.35 -19.06 1.90
C PHE A 5 20.54 -19.58 0.70
N ASP A 6 19.41 -20.22 0.97
CA ASP A 6 18.49 -20.72 -0.04
C ASP A 6 17.31 -19.74 -0.17
N ALA A 7 17.32 -18.95 -1.25
CA ALA A 7 16.21 -18.08 -1.59
C ALA A 7 15.02 -18.90 -2.13
N PRO A 8 13.77 -18.41 -2.02
CA PRO A 8 12.62 -19.05 -2.65
C PRO A 8 12.80 -19.17 -4.16
N GLU A 9 12.53 -20.35 -4.72
CA GLU A 9 12.79 -20.67 -6.13
C GLU A 9 12.03 -19.76 -7.09
N TRP A 10 10.76 -19.44 -6.79
CA TRP A 10 9.89 -18.59 -7.61
C TRP A 10 10.46 -17.19 -7.87
N VAL A 11 11.35 -16.70 -7.00
CA VAL A 11 11.98 -15.37 -7.14
C VAL A 11 12.90 -15.32 -8.36
N GLN A 12 13.44 -16.46 -8.80
CA GLN A 12 14.32 -16.53 -9.97
C GLN A 12 13.57 -16.21 -11.27
N ASP A 13 12.29 -16.57 -11.33
CA ASP A 13 11.40 -16.30 -12.46
C ASP A 13 10.55 -15.03 -12.26
N ALA A 14 10.73 -14.34 -11.13
CA ALA A 14 9.89 -13.20 -10.76
C ALA A 14 10.32 -11.91 -11.47
N VAL A 15 9.36 -11.28 -12.15
CA VAL A 15 9.46 -9.91 -12.67
C VAL A 15 8.66 -9.01 -11.73
N PHE A 16 9.38 -8.30 -10.88
CA PHE A 16 8.80 -7.39 -9.89
C PHE A 16 8.41 -6.05 -10.50
N TYR A 17 7.23 -5.58 -10.13
CA TYR A 17 6.80 -4.21 -10.38
C TYR A 17 6.58 -3.49 -9.05
N GLN A 18 7.36 -2.43 -8.82
CA GLN A 18 7.22 -1.64 -7.60
C GLN A 18 6.10 -0.61 -7.75
N ILE A 19 5.13 -0.65 -6.85
CA ILE A 19 3.99 0.27 -6.82
C ILE A 19 4.05 1.13 -5.57
N PHE A 20 3.87 2.44 -5.75
CA PHE A 20 3.53 3.37 -4.69
C PHE A 20 2.02 3.64 -4.75
N PRO A 21 1.18 2.99 -3.92
CA PRO A 21 -0.27 2.99 -4.10
C PRO A 21 -0.88 4.39 -4.15
N GLU A 22 -0.41 5.28 -3.29
CA GLU A 22 -0.82 6.69 -3.19
C GLU A 22 -0.72 7.45 -4.53
N ARG A 23 0.16 7.02 -5.44
CA ARG A 23 0.41 7.66 -6.74
C ARG A 23 0.11 6.79 -7.94
N PHE A 24 -0.42 5.58 -7.73
CA PHE A 24 -0.61 4.64 -8.82
C PHE A 24 -1.93 4.89 -9.56
N ALA A 25 -3.05 4.79 -8.86
CA ALA A 25 -4.38 5.09 -9.39
C ALA A 25 -5.35 5.33 -8.22
N ASN A 26 -6.29 6.26 -8.39
CA ASN A 26 -7.41 6.48 -7.48
C ASN A 26 -8.65 5.76 -8.04
N GLY A 27 -9.00 4.62 -7.46
CA GLY A 27 -10.13 3.79 -7.89
C GLY A 27 -11.43 4.08 -7.12
N ASP A 28 -11.35 4.55 -5.88
CA ASP A 28 -12.50 4.91 -5.06
C ASP A 28 -12.35 6.31 -4.43
N PRO A 29 -12.81 7.36 -5.13
CA PRO A 29 -12.80 8.72 -4.60
C PRO A 29 -13.64 8.92 -3.33
N GLY A 30 -14.50 7.95 -2.97
CA GLY A 30 -15.27 7.99 -1.74
C GLY A 30 -14.44 7.79 -0.47
N ASN A 31 -13.23 7.25 -0.60
CA ASN A 31 -12.29 7.05 0.50
C ASN A 31 -11.23 8.18 0.62
N ASP A 32 -11.26 9.15 -0.29
CA ASP A 32 -10.30 10.24 -0.33
C ASP A 32 -10.42 11.18 0.87
N PRO A 33 -9.29 11.55 1.51
CA PRO A 33 -9.31 12.61 2.49
C PRO A 33 -9.54 13.98 1.84
N ALA A 34 -10.09 14.92 2.62
CA ALA A 34 -10.45 16.26 2.14
C ALA A 34 -9.29 17.10 1.58
N TRP A 35 -8.04 16.70 1.81
CA TRP A 35 -6.83 17.40 1.35
C TRP A 35 -6.16 16.73 0.14
N VAL A 36 -6.82 15.78 -0.52
CA VAL A 36 -6.37 15.25 -1.82
C VAL A 36 -6.42 16.36 -2.87
N LEU A 37 -5.35 16.48 -3.64
CA LEU A 37 -5.28 17.36 -4.81
C LEU A 37 -5.74 16.61 -6.07
N PRO A 38 -6.22 17.35 -7.09
CA PRO A 38 -6.58 16.75 -8.36
C PRO A 38 -5.45 15.88 -8.94
N TRP A 39 -5.82 14.75 -9.52
CA TRP A 39 -4.87 13.83 -10.15
C TRP A 39 -4.01 14.55 -11.20
N GLY A 40 -2.71 14.27 -11.22
CA GLY A 40 -1.75 14.92 -12.13
C GLY A 40 -1.21 16.28 -11.66
N THR A 41 -1.61 16.78 -10.48
CA THR A 41 -0.94 17.92 -9.85
C THR A 41 0.55 17.60 -9.63
N PRO A 42 1.50 18.53 -9.83
CA PRO A 42 2.91 18.26 -9.58
C PRO A 42 3.15 17.76 -8.14
N PRO A 43 3.75 16.58 -7.93
CA PRO A 43 3.91 16.02 -6.61
C PRO A 43 4.94 16.79 -5.79
N THR A 44 4.59 17.09 -4.56
CA THR A 44 5.52 17.49 -3.51
C THR A 44 5.52 16.43 -2.40
N PRO A 45 6.49 16.45 -1.47
CA PRO A 45 6.49 15.53 -0.33
C PRO A 45 5.26 15.64 0.58
N LEU A 46 4.45 16.68 0.43
CA LEU A 46 3.29 17.00 1.26
C LEU A 46 1.95 16.78 0.57
N THR A 47 1.95 16.47 -0.72
CA THR A 47 0.72 16.41 -1.52
C THR A 47 0.25 14.98 -1.72
N PHE A 48 -1.05 14.79 -1.53
CA PHE A 48 -1.75 13.53 -1.74
C PHE A 48 -2.64 13.61 -2.99
N MET A 49 -2.78 12.50 -3.70
CA MET A 49 -3.54 12.33 -4.95
C MET A 49 -4.67 11.29 -4.82
N GLY A 50 -4.79 10.62 -3.67
CA GLY A 50 -5.89 9.69 -3.40
C GLY A 50 -5.68 8.31 -4.00
N GLY A 51 -4.43 7.91 -4.27
CA GLY A 51 -4.19 6.57 -4.80
C GLY A 51 -4.49 5.48 -3.76
N ASP A 52 -5.17 4.42 -4.19
CA ASP A 52 -5.70 3.38 -3.31
C ASP A 52 -5.52 1.96 -3.88
N LEU A 53 -5.89 0.95 -3.07
CA LEU A 53 -5.81 -0.45 -3.51
C LEU A 53 -6.85 -0.78 -4.57
N GLN A 54 -7.99 -0.07 -4.59
CA GLN A 54 -9.00 -0.27 -5.62
C GLN A 54 -8.45 0.11 -6.99
N GLY A 55 -7.72 1.21 -7.10
CA GLY A 55 -7.05 1.62 -8.32
C GLY A 55 -6.02 0.60 -8.80
N ILE A 56 -5.32 -0.08 -7.87
CA ILE A 56 -4.44 -1.21 -8.23
C ILE A 56 -5.25 -2.37 -8.80
N LEU A 57 -6.36 -2.75 -8.17
CA LEU A 57 -7.24 -3.81 -8.66
C LEU A 57 -7.77 -3.51 -10.07
N ASP A 58 -8.19 -2.27 -10.31
CA ASP A 58 -8.74 -1.82 -11.59
C ASP A 58 -7.71 -1.90 -12.73
N HIS A 59 -6.41 -1.80 -12.41
CA HIS A 59 -5.31 -1.88 -13.38
C HIS A 59 -4.57 -3.23 -13.36
N LEU A 60 -5.07 -4.25 -12.66
CA LEU A 60 -4.53 -5.61 -12.75
C LEU A 60 -4.46 -6.15 -14.20
N PRO A 61 -5.44 -5.88 -15.09
CA PRO A 61 -5.33 -6.30 -16.49
C PRO A 61 -4.11 -5.71 -17.19
N TYR A 62 -3.83 -4.41 -16.97
CA TYR A 62 -2.64 -3.74 -17.50
C TYR A 62 -1.35 -4.39 -17.01
N LEU A 63 -1.27 -4.69 -15.70
CA LEU A 63 -0.09 -5.33 -15.11
C LEU A 63 0.11 -6.76 -15.64
N HIS A 64 -0.98 -7.50 -15.84
CA HIS A 64 -0.92 -8.83 -16.42
C HIS A 64 -0.47 -8.79 -17.89
N GLU A 65 -0.97 -7.87 -18.70
CA GLU A 65 -0.54 -7.68 -20.10
C GLU A 65 0.92 -7.24 -20.21
N LEU A 66 1.42 -6.46 -19.24
CA LEU A 66 2.82 -6.10 -19.14
C LEU A 66 3.73 -7.32 -18.88
N GLY A 67 3.17 -8.44 -18.41
CA GLY A 67 3.89 -9.68 -18.13
C GLY A 67 4.56 -9.73 -16.76
N ILE A 68 4.15 -8.87 -15.81
CA ILE A 68 4.66 -8.93 -14.45
C ILE A 68 3.99 -10.07 -13.67
N ASN A 69 4.71 -10.67 -12.73
CA ASN A 69 4.18 -11.78 -11.91
C ASN A 69 4.36 -11.55 -10.41
N ALA A 70 5.01 -10.46 -10.01
CA ALA A 70 5.16 -10.07 -8.61
C ALA A 70 5.00 -8.55 -8.46
N ILE A 71 4.22 -8.13 -7.46
CA ILE A 71 4.02 -6.71 -7.12
C ILE A 71 4.73 -6.43 -5.80
N TYR A 72 5.58 -5.41 -5.79
CA TYR A 72 6.21 -4.90 -4.57
C TYR A 72 5.59 -3.56 -4.19
N THR A 73 4.83 -3.51 -3.10
CA THR A 73 4.22 -2.27 -2.62
C THR A 73 5.09 -1.59 -1.58
N THR A 74 5.09 -0.25 -1.60
CA THR A 74 5.48 0.53 -0.43
C THR A 74 4.54 0.24 0.76
N PRO A 75 4.87 0.66 2.00
CA PRO A 75 4.02 0.39 3.16
C PRO A 75 2.56 0.86 2.96
N ILE A 76 1.61 -0.07 3.11
CA ILE A 76 0.15 0.15 3.02
C ILE A 76 -0.55 0.07 4.39
N PHE A 77 0.22 -0.16 5.45
CA PHE A 77 -0.31 -0.30 6.80
C PHE A 77 -0.69 1.05 7.39
N ALA A 78 -1.64 1.06 8.32
CA ALA A 78 -2.03 2.25 9.06
C ALA A 78 -0.81 2.85 9.77
N ALA A 79 -0.35 3.98 9.27
CA ALA A 79 0.76 4.74 9.81
C ALA A 79 0.32 6.19 10.03
N ARG A 80 0.84 6.80 11.09
CA ARG A 80 0.76 8.26 11.23
C ARG A 80 1.85 8.84 10.35
N PRO A 81 1.53 9.56 9.26
CA PRO A 81 2.56 10.28 8.55
C PRO A 81 3.20 11.29 9.52
N THR A 82 4.53 11.42 9.48
CA THR A 82 5.27 12.40 10.30
C THR A 82 4.86 13.85 9.98
N ILE A 83 4.22 14.07 8.84
CA ILE A 83 3.68 15.35 8.43
C ILE A 83 2.39 15.60 9.20
N SER A 84 2.35 16.73 9.92
CA SER A 84 1.24 17.22 10.74
C SER A 84 0.02 17.63 9.90
N MET A 85 -0.56 16.69 9.17
CA MET A 85 -1.92 16.76 8.66
C MET A 85 -2.46 15.33 8.75
N THR A 86 -3.40 15.16 9.67
CA THR A 86 -4.32 14.04 9.96
C THR A 86 -4.11 12.71 9.20
N PRO A 87 -4.11 11.54 9.88
CA PRO A 87 -3.90 10.25 9.23
C PRO A 87 -5.05 9.91 8.28
N ALA A 88 -4.75 9.75 7.00
CA ALA A 88 -5.60 9.07 6.03
C ALA A 88 -4.86 7.84 5.51
N ILE A 89 -4.86 6.79 6.34
CA ILE A 89 -4.78 5.42 5.87
C ILE A 89 -5.98 4.73 6.52
N THR A 90 -7.04 4.63 5.73
CA THR A 90 -8.10 3.62 5.80
C THR A 90 -8.62 3.29 7.21
N SER A 91 -9.66 4.00 7.65
CA SER A 91 -10.59 3.36 8.58
C SER A 91 -11.34 2.27 7.82
N ARG A 92 -11.27 1.03 8.32
CA ARG A 92 -12.01 -0.18 7.91
C ARG A 92 -11.23 -1.11 6.96
N SER A 93 -10.53 -2.09 7.56
CA SER A 93 -10.54 -3.54 7.20
C SER A 93 -9.24 -4.34 7.40
N ILE A 94 -8.29 -3.89 8.23
CA ILE A 94 -7.28 -4.81 8.79
C ILE A 94 -7.25 -4.66 10.31
N GLN A 95 -8.30 -5.15 10.97
CA GLN A 95 -8.21 -5.52 12.38
C GLN A 95 -7.81 -7.00 12.44
N PRO A 96 -6.65 -7.38 13.02
CA PRO A 96 -6.48 -8.75 13.46
C PRO A 96 -7.55 -8.99 14.54
N LEU A 97 -8.48 -9.89 14.24
CA LEU A 97 -9.42 -10.39 15.23
C LEU A 97 -8.62 -10.94 16.44
N ALA A 98 -9.08 -10.56 17.63
CA ALA A 98 -8.66 -11.05 18.94
C ALA A 98 -7.29 -10.58 19.47
N THR A 99 -7.28 -9.42 20.14
CA THR A 99 -6.50 -9.30 21.38
C THR A 99 -7.45 -9.45 22.57
N TRP A 100 -7.34 -10.62 23.21
CA TRP A 100 -7.92 -10.88 24.51
C TRP A 100 -7.42 -9.86 25.53
N SER A 101 -8.35 -9.34 26.33
CA SER A 101 -8.09 -8.54 27.52
C SER A 101 -7.14 -9.29 28.46
N CYS A 102 -5.91 -8.79 28.59
CA CYS A 102 -5.05 -9.06 29.74
C CYS A 102 -4.97 -7.77 30.55
N SER A 103 -5.90 -7.61 31.51
CA SER A 103 -5.74 -6.67 32.61
C SER A 103 -5.71 -7.49 33.89
N SER A 104 -4.51 -7.90 34.28
CA SER A 104 -4.19 -8.29 35.65
C SER A 104 -3.20 -7.27 36.21
N ALA A 105 -3.75 -6.31 36.96
CA ALA A 105 -3.02 -5.53 37.95
C ALA A 105 -4.06 -5.03 38.97
N TRP A 106 -4.15 -5.78 40.08
CA TRP A 106 -4.77 -5.44 41.38
C TRP A 106 -6.24 -5.00 41.42
#